data_AF-A0A2S8B2U3-F1
#
_entry.id   AF-A0A2S8B2U3-F1
#
_cell.length_a   1.000
_cell.length_b   1.000
_cell.length_c   1.000
_cell.angle_alpha   90.00
_cell.angle_beta   90.00
_cell.angle_gamma   90.00
#
_symmetry.space_group_name_H-M   'P 1'
#
loop_
_entity.id
_entity.type
_entity.pdbx_description
1 polymer ?
#
loop_
_entity_poly.entity_id
_entity_poly.type
_entity_poly.pdbx_seq_one_letter_code
_entity_poly.pdbx_strand_id
1 'polypeptide(L)'
;MRGGAGGSAYSASKAAMVGLSCGYAKKFAAQGQGVRVNSLSPGLIWSDSVADSLGEEGAEAFRAMILPKTPLGRVGKPEEVASVIAFLLSDAAASVTGQTITVSGGLELGFP
;
A
#
# COMPACT_ATOMS: atom_id res chain seq x y z
N MET A 1 -3.56 -3.25 7.58
CA MET A 1 -4.57 -2.80 6.60
C MET A 1 -5.93 -2.96 7.22
N ARG A 2 -6.72 -1.89 7.30
CA ARG A 2 -8.10 -1.95 7.80
C ARG A 2 -8.96 -2.65 6.74
N GLY A 3 -10.06 -3.28 7.17
CA GLY A 3 -10.91 -4.06 6.28
C GLY A 3 -11.50 -3.21 5.16
N GLY A 4 -11.18 -3.56 3.92
CA GLY A 4 -11.69 -2.91 2.71
C GLY A 4 -12.62 -3.82 1.91
N ALA A 5 -13.11 -3.33 0.78
CA ALA A 5 -14.11 -4.00 -0.07
C ALA A 5 -13.71 -5.39 -0.64
N GLY A 6 -12.47 -5.85 -0.43
CA GLY A 6 -11.97 -7.15 -0.90
C GLY A 6 -12.50 -8.37 -0.13
N GLY A 7 -13.37 -8.19 0.86
CA GLY A 7 -13.92 -9.26 1.70
C GLY A 7 -13.08 -9.57 2.94
N SER A 8 -13.67 -10.29 3.89
CA SER A 8 -13.07 -10.56 5.21
C SER A 8 -11.78 -11.39 5.13
N ALA A 9 -11.74 -12.40 4.25
CA ALA A 9 -10.55 -13.23 4.05
C ALA A 9 -9.37 -12.47 3.43
N TYR A 10 -9.64 -11.65 2.40
CA TYR A 10 -8.61 -10.77 1.82
C TYR A 10 -8.09 -9.79 2.86
N SER A 11 -9.00 -9.09 3.55
CA SER A 11 -8.66 -8.13 4.61
C SER A 11 -7.81 -8.77 5.71
N ALA A 12 -8.18 -9.98 6.16
CA ALA A 12 -7.42 -10.74 7.15
C ALA A 12 -6.01 -11.09 6.64
N SER A 13 -5.90 -11.63 5.42
CA SER A 13 -4.60 -11.98 4.83
C SER A 13 -3.68 -10.76 4.72
N LYS A 14 -4.22 -9.62 4.30
CA LYS A 14 -3.50 -8.37 4.13
C LYS A 14 -3.13 -7.72 5.47
N ALA A 15 -3.97 -7.85 6.49
CA ALA A 15 -3.63 -7.46 7.85
C ALA A 15 -2.50 -8.33 8.43
N ALA A 16 -2.50 -9.64 8.17
CA ALA A 16 -1.47 -10.56 8.66
C ALA A 16 -0.06 -10.20 8.16
N MET A 17 0.06 -9.64 6.96
CA MET A 17 1.35 -9.18 6.41
C MET A 17 2.04 -8.13 7.29
N VAL A 18 1.28 -7.30 8.01
CA VAL A 18 1.83 -6.30 8.95
C VAL A 18 2.51 -7.00 10.13
N GLY A 19 1.83 -8.00 10.70
CA GLY A 19 2.39 -8.81 11.80
C GLY A 19 3.63 -9.59 11.36
N LEU A 20 3.60 -10.21 10.17
CA LEU A 20 4.74 -10.92 9.61
C LEU A 20 5.94 -9.99 9.40
N SER A 21 5.73 -8.82 8.80
CA SER A 21 6.79 -7.83 8.58
C SER A 21 7.47 -7.42 9.89
N CYS A 22 6.67 -7.14 10.93
CA CYS A 22 7.19 -6.76 12.25
C CYS A 22 7.96 -7.92 12.91
N GLY A 23 7.44 -9.15 12.84
CA GLY A 23 8.11 -10.34 13.37
C GLY A 23 9.46 -10.60 12.72
N TYR A 24 9.54 -10.54 11.39
CA TYR A 24 10.79 -10.72 10.67
C TYR A 24 11.78 -9.58 10.90
N ALA A 25 11.31 -8.32 10.96
CA ALA A 25 12.15 -7.18 11.30
C ALA A 25 12.87 -7.40 12.65
N LYS A 26 12.13 -7.81 13.69
CA LYS A 26 12.69 -8.13 15.01
C LYS A 26 13.67 -9.30 14.96
N LYS A 27 13.30 -10.37 14.26
CA LYS A 27 14.13 -11.58 14.12
C LYS A 27 15.49 -11.23 13.51
N PHE A 28 15.51 -10.55 12.37
CA PHE A 28 16.75 -10.23 11.68
C PHE A 28 17.61 -9.20 12.41
N ALA A 29 16.98 -8.24 13.09
CA ALA A 29 17.70 -7.32 13.98
C ALA A 29 18.39 -8.07 15.13
N ALA A 30 17.69 -8.98 15.81
CA ALA A 30 18.25 -9.79 16.89
C ALA A 30 19.39 -10.71 16.42
N GLN A 31 19.37 -11.15 15.16
CA GLN A 31 20.42 -11.97 14.55
C GLN A 31 21.59 -11.16 13.99
N GLY A 32 21.56 -9.82 14.05
CA GLY A 32 22.62 -8.96 13.53
C GLY A 32 22.82 -9.05 12.01
N GLN A 33 21.82 -9.49 11.24
CA GLN A 33 21.96 -9.81 9.81
C GLN A 33 21.91 -8.58 8.88
N GLY A 34 21.71 -7.37 9.42
CA GLY A 34 21.62 -6.14 8.61
C GLY A 34 20.42 -6.09 7.66
N VAL A 35 19.44 -6.99 7.80
CA VAL A 35 18.24 -7.05 6.94
C VAL A 35 17.13 -6.17 7.52
N ARG A 36 16.58 -5.29 6.68
CA ARG A 36 15.42 -4.44 7.00
C ARG A 36 14.16 -5.03 6.38
N VAL A 37 13.05 -5.03 7.13
CA VAL A 37 11.78 -5.59 6.66
C VAL A 37 10.68 -4.56 6.89
N ASN A 38 10.06 -4.11 5.80
CA ASN A 38 8.96 -3.15 5.83
C ASN A 38 7.82 -3.68 4.96
N SER A 39 6.60 -3.21 5.23
CA SER A 39 5.44 -3.47 4.40
C SER A 39 4.95 -2.17 3.76
N LEU A 40 4.43 -2.29 2.54
CA LEU A 40 3.83 -1.19 1.82
C LEU A 40 2.33 -1.45 1.68
N SER A 41 1.53 -0.41 1.90
CA SER A 41 0.07 -0.44 1.80
C SER A 41 -0.43 0.53 0.74
N PRO A 42 -0.44 0.12 -0.54
CA PRO A 42 -1.03 0.94 -1.59
C PRO A 42 -2.53 1.10 -1.37
N GLY A 43 -3.04 2.32 -1.59
CA GLY A 43 -4.47 2.55 -1.78
C GLY A 43 -4.89 2.22 -3.21
N LEU A 44 -5.77 3.04 -3.78
CA LEU A 44 -6.13 2.86 -5.19
C LEU A 44 -5.02 3.40 -6.10
N ILE A 45 -4.40 2.48 -6.83
CA ILE A 45 -3.38 2.75 -7.84
C ILE A 45 -3.95 2.38 -9.20
N TRP A 46 -3.91 3.32 -10.14
CA TRP A 46 -4.36 3.08 -11.50
C TRP A 46 -3.31 2.29 -12.28
N SER A 47 -3.71 1.14 -12.82
CA SER A 47 -2.88 0.34 -13.71
C SER A 47 -3.71 -0.15 -14.89
N ASP A 48 -3.05 -0.56 -15.97
CA ASP A 48 -3.71 -1.08 -17.17
C ASP A 48 -4.63 -2.27 -16.82
N SER A 49 -4.18 -3.16 -15.94
CA SER A 49 -4.98 -4.29 -15.44
C SER A 49 -6.26 -3.85 -14.71
N VAL A 50 -6.25 -2.73 -13.99
CA VAL A 50 -7.47 -2.19 -13.34
C VAL A 50 -8.43 -1.63 -14.39
N ALA A 51 -7.91 -0.93 -15.40
CA ALA A 51 -8.72 -0.42 -16.51
C ALA A 51 -9.36 -1.58 -17.30
N ASP A 52 -8.57 -2.60 -17.64
CA ASP A 52 -9.02 -3.77 -18.39
C ASP A 52 -10.10 -4.56 -17.65
N SER A 53 -9.98 -4.67 -16.32
CA SER A 53 -10.95 -5.39 -15.49
C SER A 53 -12.30 -4.68 -15.36
N LEU A 54 -12.34 -3.37 -15.59
CA LEU A 54 -13.55 -2.54 -15.46
C LEU A 54 -14.22 -2.23 -16.81
N GLY A 55 -13.48 -2.34 -17.92
CA GLY A 55 -13.90 -1.82 -19.22
C GLY A 55 -13.96 -0.28 -19.24
N GLU A 56 -14.17 0.34 -20.40
CA GLU A 56 -14.14 1.80 -20.54
C GLU A 56 -15.22 2.50 -19.70
N GLU A 57 -16.47 2.06 -19.78
CA GLU A 57 -17.58 2.66 -19.01
C GLU A 57 -17.42 2.43 -17.50
N GLY A 58 -16.99 1.23 -17.09
CA GLY A 58 -16.76 0.91 -15.69
C GLY A 58 -15.58 1.67 -15.09
N ALA A 59 -14.52 1.89 -15.88
CA ALA A 59 -13.37 2.68 -15.49
C ALA A 59 -13.76 4.13 -15.18
N GLU A 60 -14.61 4.73 -16.01
CA GLU A 60 -15.06 6.11 -15.84
C GLU A 60 -15.98 6.26 -14.62
N ALA A 61 -16.95 5.35 -14.47
CA ALA A 61 -17.83 5.33 -13.30
C ALA A 61 -17.04 5.13 -11.98
N PHE A 62 -16.03 4.26 -12.00
CA PHE A 62 -15.16 4.01 -10.86
C PHE A 62 -14.30 5.22 -10.52
N ARG A 63 -13.72 5.91 -11.51
CA ARG A 63 -13.00 7.18 -11.28
C ARG A 63 -13.92 8.23 -10.65
N ALA A 64 -15.11 8.43 -11.18
CA ALA A 64 -16.08 9.37 -10.62
C ALA A 64 -16.45 9.05 -9.16
N MET A 65 -16.46 7.77 -8.78
CA MET A 65 -16.74 7.34 -7.41
C MET A 65 -15.58 7.54 -6.43
N ILE A 66 -14.33 7.35 -6.86
CA ILE A 66 -13.16 7.42 -5.95
C ILE A 66 -12.54 8.81 -5.85
N LEU A 67 -12.55 9.61 -6.93
CA LEU A 67 -11.91 10.93 -6.91
C LEU A 67 -12.40 11.82 -5.74
N PRO A 68 -13.71 11.92 -5.43
CA PRO A 68 -14.19 12.71 -4.31
C PRO A 68 -13.76 12.19 -2.93
N LYS A 69 -13.41 10.91 -2.83
CA LYS A 69 -12.98 10.24 -1.60
C LYS A 69 -11.47 10.28 -1.40
N THR A 70 -10.71 10.71 -2.41
CA THR A 70 -9.25 10.78 -2.36
C THR A 70 -8.84 12.23 -2.09
N PRO A 71 -8.26 12.56 -0.92
CA PRO A 71 -7.85 13.92 -0.58
C PRO A 71 -6.94 14.60 -1.60
N LEU A 72 -6.04 13.85 -2.25
CA LEU A 72 -5.20 14.41 -3.32
C LEU A 72 -5.93 14.63 -4.66
N GLY A 73 -7.23 14.31 -4.73
CA GLY A 73 -8.08 14.54 -5.91
C GLY A 73 -7.71 13.71 -7.14
N ARG A 74 -6.88 12.67 -6.98
CA ARG A 74 -6.43 11.79 -8.05
C ARG A 74 -6.08 10.40 -7.53
N VAL A 75 -6.15 9.41 -8.41
CA VAL A 75 -5.60 8.08 -8.17
C VAL A 75 -4.08 8.08 -8.25
N GLY A 76 -3.45 7.19 -7.48
CA GLY A 76 -2.00 7.01 -7.51
C GLY A 76 -1.55 6.29 -8.77
N LYS A 77 -0.27 6.46 -9.14
CA LYS A 77 0.36 5.74 -10.24
C LYS A 77 1.36 4.69 -9.73
N PRO A 78 1.66 3.63 -10.51
CA PRO A 78 2.63 2.60 -10.11
C PRO A 78 4.01 3.18 -9.78
N GLU A 79 4.43 4.23 -10.49
CA GLU A 79 5.74 4.88 -10.30
C GLU A 79 5.84 5.56 -8.94
N GLU A 80 4.73 6.04 -8.38
CA GLU A 80 4.70 6.66 -7.06
C GLU A 80 4.90 5.61 -5.95
N VAL A 81 4.32 4.42 -6.13
CA VAL A 81 4.55 3.27 -5.26
C VAL A 81 6.00 2.81 -5.38
N ALA A 82 6.51 2.69 -6.60
CA ALA A 82 7.88 2.30 -6.88
C ALA A 82 8.90 3.26 -6.26
N SER A 83 8.62 4.58 -6.27
CA SER A 83 9.49 5.58 -5.67
C SER A 83 9.63 5.40 -4.15
N VAL A 84 8.55 5.03 -3.45
CA VAL A 84 8.61 4.72 -2.01
C VAL A 84 9.39 3.43 -1.76
N ILE A 85 9.23 2.42 -2.61
CA ILE A 85 10.03 1.19 -2.53
C ILE A 85 11.52 1.51 -2.74
N ALA A 86 11.86 2.34 -3.74
CA ALA A 86 13.23 2.75 -4.01
C ALA A 86 13.84 3.48 -2.80
N PHE A 87 13.09 4.39 -2.16
CA PHE A 87 13.51 5.01 -0.90
C PHE A 87 13.80 3.96 0.18
N LEU A 88 12.88 3.00 0.39
CA LEU A 88 13.05 1.94 1.38
C LEU A 88 14.25 1.03 1.08
N LEU A 89 14.65 0.86 -0.18
CA LEU A 89 15.83 0.09 -0.56
C LEU A 89 17.14 0.89 -0.40
N SER A 90 17.06 2.22 -0.40
CA SER A 90 18.22 3.11 -0.30
C SER A 90 18.82 3.23 1.11
N ASP A 91 20.03 3.77 1.19
CA ASP A 91 20.72 4.10 2.44
C ASP A 91 20.00 5.21 3.24
N ALA A 92 19.22 6.06 2.58
CA ALA A 92 18.42 7.09 3.25
C ALA A 92 17.37 6.47 4.20
N ALA A 93 17.01 5.21 4.00
CA ALA A 93 16.11 4.44 4.85
C ALA A 93 16.84 3.44 5.76
N ALA A 94 18.14 3.62 6.02
CA ALA A 94 18.96 2.67 6.79
C ALA A 94 18.41 2.40 8.21
N SER A 95 17.71 3.36 8.82
CA SER A 95 17.09 3.19 10.13
C SER A 95 15.60 2.81 10.07
N VAL A 96 15.06 2.53 8.89
CA VAL A 96 13.64 2.21 8.68
C VAL A 96 13.46 0.69 8.56
N THR A 97 12.91 0.08 9.61
CA THR A 97 12.54 -1.34 9.65
C THR A 97 11.28 -1.55 10.51
N GLY A 98 10.52 -2.60 10.21
CA GLY A 98 9.27 -2.94 10.88
C GLY A 98 8.10 -2.01 10.59
N GLN A 99 8.23 -1.09 9.63
CA GLN A 99 7.20 -0.09 9.34
C GLN A 99 6.21 -0.56 8.28
N THR A 100 4.99 -0.05 8.38
CA THR A 100 3.98 -0.13 7.32
C THR A 100 3.75 1.26 6.76
N ILE A 101 4.06 1.46 5.48
CA ILE A 101 3.89 2.76 4.82
C ILE A 101 2.71 2.71 3.86
N THR A 102 1.77 3.63 4.04
CA THR A 102 0.58 3.73 3.18
C THR A 102 0.81 4.71 2.05
N VAL A 103 0.54 4.29 0.81
CA VAL A 103 0.66 5.12 -0.41
C VAL A 103 -0.70 5.16 -1.09
N SER A 104 -1.57 6.08 -0.68
CA SER A 104 -2.99 6.06 -1.05
C SER A 104 -3.58 7.40 -1.50
N GLY A 105 -2.78 8.45 -1.58
CA GLY A 105 -3.30 9.81 -1.81
C GLY A 105 -4.30 10.28 -0.76
N GLY A 106 -4.29 9.65 0.43
CA GLY A 106 -5.19 9.93 1.54
C GLY A 106 -6.51 9.17 1.51
N LEU A 107 -6.76 8.29 0.53
CA LEU A 107 -8.02 7.54 0.43
C LEU A 107 -8.37 6.76 1.72
N GLU A 108 -7.35 6.26 2.41
CA GLU A 108 -7.47 5.54 3.68
C GLU A 108 -7.78 6.44 4.89
N LEU A 109 -7.62 7.77 4.77
CA LEU A 109 -7.98 8.73 5.83
C LEU A 109 -9.50 8.92 5.93
N GLY A 110 -10.25 8.46 4.93
CA GLY A 110 -11.68 8.68 4.77
C GLY A 110 -12.58 7.77 5.59
N PHE A 111 -12.20 7.33 6.80
CA PHE A 111 -13.10 6.79 7.82
C PHE A 111 -12.45 6.93 9.21
N PRO A 112 -13.13 7.46 10.25
CA PRO A 112 -12.70 7.28 11.63
C PRO A 112 -12.54 5.79 11.99
#